data_AF-A0A7J6TKX4-F1
#
_entry.id   AF-A0A7J6TKX4-F1
#
_cell.length_a   1.000
_cell.length_b   1.000
_cell.length_c   1.000
_cell.angle_alpha   90.00
_cell.angle_beta   90.00
_cell.angle_gamma   90.00
#
_symmetry.space_group_name_H-M   'P 1'
#
loop_
_entity.id
_entity.type
_entity.pdbx_description
1 polymer ?
#
loop_
_entity_poly.entity_id
_entity_poly.type
_entity_poly.pdbx_seq_one_letter_code
_entity_poly.pdbx_strand_id
1 'polypeptide(L)'
;TIHDFKYVLSLMDGASRYVIFLAAPSITSKVITDIIDAQVFSLSVHFRGWAASWGCLMKYTPVYSANRNGLLERQHAVLKQVLKAMCKGNTDRWPLFLPYAQKRCNNRLLNDGCDYTPQQLFM
;
A
#
# COMPACT_ATOMS: atom_id res chain seq x y z
N THR A 1 0.16 -8.94 -21.56
CA THR A 1 1.38 -8.13 -21.45
C THR A 1 2.13 -8.60 -20.24
N ILE A 2 3.35 -9.11 -20.43
CA ILE A 2 4.26 -9.47 -19.34
C ILE A 2 4.64 -8.15 -18.65
N HIS A 3 4.60 -8.11 -17.32
CA HIS A 3 4.95 -6.93 -16.54
C HIS A 3 6.22 -7.18 -15.72
N ASP A 4 7.01 -6.14 -15.46
CA ASP A 4 8.25 -6.26 -14.70
C ASP A 4 8.07 -6.11 -13.18
N PHE A 5 6.83 -5.93 -12.72
CA PHE A 5 6.52 -5.74 -11.30
C PHE A 5 6.74 -7.03 -10.50
N LYS A 6 7.50 -6.91 -9.40
CA LYS A 6 7.83 -8.01 -8.47
C LYS A 6 7.35 -7.76 -7.05
N TYR A 7 7.10 -6.50 -6.69
CA TYR A 7 6.79 -6.08 -5.33
C TYR A 7 5.53 -5.24 -5.29
N VAL A 8 4.90 -5.17 -4.11
CA VAL A 8 3.78 -4.27 -3.85
C VAL A 8 4.19 -3.29 -2.77
N LEU A 9 4.23 -2.01 -3.11
CA LEU A 9 4.31 -0.94 -2.13
C LEU A 9 2.92 -0.70 -1.57
N SER A 10 2.77 -0.77 -0.26
CA SER A 10 1.50 -0.57 0.42
C SER A 10 1.59 0.65 1.33
N LEU A 11 0.65 1.57 1.14
CA LEU A 11 0.52 2.79 1.94
C LEU A 11 -0.82 2.74 2.64
N MET A 12 -0.87 3.13 3.91
CA MET A 12 -2.11 3.19 4.67
C MET A 12 -2.16 4.48 5.48
N ASP A 13 -3.27 5.19 5.39
CA ASP A 13 -3.55 6.31 6.28
C ASP A 13 -3.87 5.81 7.70
N GLY A 14 -3.22 6.41 8.68
CA GLY A 14 -3.33 6.00 10.08
C GLY A 14 -4.71 6.26 10.68
N ALA A 15 -5.39 7.33 10.25
CA ALA A 15 -6.65 7.79 10.82
C ALA A 15 -7.86 7.08 10.16
N SER A 16 -7.98 7.19 8.84
CA SER A 16 -9.09 6.59 8.07
C SER A 16 -8.92 5.09 7.81
N ARG A 17 -7.71 4.56 7.96
CA ARG A 17 -7.32 3.20 7.53
C ARG A 17 -7.39 3.00 6.02
N TYR A 18 -7.48 4.07 5.23
CA TYR A 18 -7.50 4.01 3.78
C TYR A 18 -6.18 3.46 3.24
N VAL A 19 -6.25 2.52 2.30
CA VAL A 19 -5.07 1.82 1.77
C VAL A 19 -4.88 2.13 0.28
N ILE A 20 -3.62 2.26 -0.12
CA ILE A 20 -3.18 2.35 -1.52
C ILE A 20 -2.17 1.23 -1.78
N PHE A 21 -2.37 0.48 -2.87
CA PHE A 21 -1.44 -0.56 -3.30
C PHE A 21 -0.84 -0.21 -4.66
N LEU A 22 0.48 -0.14 -4.72
CA LEU A 22 1.23 0.25 -5.92
C LEU A 22 2.16 -0.88 -6.34
N ALA A 23 2.15 -1.22 -7.63
CA ALA A 23 3.06 -2.21 -8.19
C ALA A 23 4.47 -1.61 -8.34
N ALA A 24 5.49 -2.34 -7.87
CA ALA A 24 6.87 -1.89 -7.91
C ALA A 24 7.79 -2.94 -8.59
N PRO A 25 8.69 -2.52 -9.50
CA PRO A 25 9.65 -3.42 -10.13
C PRO A 25 10.82 -3.77 -9.20
N SER A 26 11.11 -2.93 -8.21
CA SER A 26 12.24 -3.07 -7.27
C SER A 26 11.90 -2.46 -5.90
N ILE A 27 12.68 -2.85 -4.87
CA ILE A 27 12.61 -2.33 -3.49
C ILE A 27 13.64 -1.22 -3.22
N THR A 28 14.35 -0.75 -4.24
CA THR A 28 15.34 0.32 -4.08
C THR A 28 14.66 1.64 -3.72
N SER A 29 15.29 2.43 -2.85
CA SER A 29 14.72 3.69 -2.37
C SER A 29 14.38 4.66 -3.49
N LYS A 30 15.17 4.68 -4.58
CA LYS A 30 14.88 5.49 -5.78
C LYS A 30 13.56 5.10 -6.44
N VAL A 31 13.33 3.81 -6.66
CA VAL A 31 12.08 3.33 -7.29
C VAL A 31 10.89 3.60 -6.38
N ILE A 32 11.05 3.45 -5.06
CA ILE A 32 10.00 3.74 -4.09
C ILE A 32 9.67 5.24 -4.09
N THR A 33 10.67 6.13 -4.05
CA THR A 33 10.42 7.58 -4.15
C THR A 33 9.77 7.93 -5.47
N ASP A 34 10.26 7.42 -6.60
CA ASP A 34 9.70 7.76 -7.92
C ASP A 34 8.23 7.30 -8.05
N ILE A 35 7.86 6.15 -7.47
CA ILE A 35 6.47 5.65 -7.43
C ILE A 35 5.59 6.51 -6.53
N ILE A 36 6.08 6.82 -5.31
CA ILE A 36 5.36 7.71 -4.40
C ILE A 36 5.22 9.08 -5.04
N ASP A 37 6.22 9.55 -5.77
CA ASP A 37 6.19 10.88 -6.34
C ASP A 37 5.22 10.97 -7.51
N ALA A 38 5.24 9.97 -8.39
CA ALA A 38 4.37 9.92 -9.55
C ALA A 38 2.89 9.71 -9.18
N GLN A 39 2.61 8.97 -8.10
CA GLN A 39 1.23 8.55 -7.77
C GLN A 39 0.67 9.19 -6.49
N VAL A 40 1.50 9.82 -5.67
CA VAL A 40 1.11 10.38 -4.37
C VAL A 40 1.60 11.83 -4.22
N PHE A 41 2.85 12.17 -4.57
CA PHE A 41 3.45 13.51 -4.34
C PHE A 41 4.54 13.90 -5.35
N SER A 42 4.25 14.66 -6.41
CA SER A 42 5.26 15.09 -7.39
C SER A 42 6.55 15.68 -6.76
N LEU A 43 7.70 14.95 -6.74
CA LEU A 43 9.14 15.37 -6.81
C LEU A 43 10.11 14.52 -5.92
N SER A 44 11.26 14.07 -6.48
CA SER A 44 12.34 13.26 -5.83
C SER A 44 13.57 14.14 -5.49
N VAL A 45 14.37 13.92 -4.42
CA VAL A 45 15.56 13.02 -4.33
C VAL A 45 15.88 12.64 -2.86
N HIS A 46 16.05 11.33 -2.58
CA HIS A 46 16.43 10.67 -1.29
C HIS A 46 15.35 10.63 -0.20
N PHE A 47 14.70 9.47 0.04
CA PHE A 47 13.49 9.32 0.88
C PHE A 47 13.48 10.05 2.23
N ARG A 48 14.59 10.09 2.99
CA ARG A 48 14.65 10.88 4.24
C ARG A 48 14.74 12.38 3.98
N GLY A 49 15.55 12.80 3.00
CA GLY A 49 15.65 14.21 2.57
C GLY A 49 14.38 14.70 1.90
N TRP A 50 13.75 13.85 1.09
CA TRP A 50 12.42 14.01 0.52
C TRP A 50 11.35 14.15 1.60
N ALA A 51 11.27 13.21 2.55
CA ALA A 51 10.33 13.31 3.65
C ALA A 51 10.53 14.61 4.44
N ALA A 52 11.80 14.98 4.71
CA ALA A 52 12.13 16.23 5.36
C ALA A 52 11.74 17.47 4.53
N SER A 53 11.87 17.45 3.20
CA SER A 53 11.44 18.58 2.34
C SER A 53 9.93 18.80 2.37
N TRP A 54 9.15 17.75 2.63
CA TRP A 54 7.70 17.82 2.84
C TRP A 54 7.31 18.06 4.30
N GLY A 55 8.27 18.26 5.21
CA GLY A 55 8.00 18.39 6.65
C GLY A 55 7.47 17.11 7.30
N CYS A 56 7.62 15.96 6.65
CA CYS A 56 7.16 14.67 7.16
C CYS A 56 8.15 14.10 8.18
N LEU A 57 7.66 13.81 9.39
CA LEU A 57 8.42 13.11 10.40
C LEU A 57 8.46 11.61 10.10
N MET A 58 9.63 11.11 9.73
CA MET A 58 9.85 9.67 9.53
C MET A 58 9.97 8.95 10.86
N LYS A 59 9.10 7.97 11.11
CA LYS A 59 9.16 7.06 12.25
C LYS A 59 9.42 5.65 11.75
N TYR A 60 10.42 4.99 12.32
CA TYR A 60 10.78 3.63 11.98
C TYR A 60 10.29 2.68 13.06
N THR A 61 9.75 1.53 12.65
CA THR A 61 9.52 0.43 13.58
C THR A 61 10.85 -0.20 14.01
N PRO A 62 10.96 -0.66 15.26
CA PRO A 62 12.11 -1.43 15.70
C PRO A 62 12.41 -2.63 14.78
N VAL A 63 13.67 -3.05 14.75
CA VAL A 63 14.11 -4.16 13.92
C VAL A 63 13.40 -5.44 14.37
N TYR A 64 12.93 -6.24 13.41
CA TYR A 64 12.20 -7.50 13.62
C TYR A 64 10.90 -7.39 14.44
N SER A 65 10.30 -6.20 14.57
CA SER A 65 9.01 -6.01 15.23
C SER A 65 7.86 -5.74 14.25
N ALA A 66 7.56 -6.72 13.38
CA ALA A 66 6.51 -6.58 12.37
C ALA A 66 5.11 -6.30 12.96
N ASN A 67 4.85 -6.77 14.18
CA ASN A 67 3.62 -6.53 14.93
C ASN A 67 3.30 -5.03 15.13
N ARG A 68 4.31 -4.15 15.15
CA ARG A 68 4.12 -2.69 15.27
C ARG A 68 3.40 -2.08 14.06
N ASN A 69 3.50 -2.72 12.89
CA ASN A 69 2.73 -2.38 11.68
C ASN A 69 1.59 -3.37 11.42
N GLY A 70 1.10 -4.06 12.46
CA GLY A 70 0.16 -5.17 12.34
C GLY A 70 -1.15 -4.84 11.62
N LEU A 71 -1.57 -3.57 11.61
CA LEU A 71 -2.74 -3.14 10.87
C LEU A 71 -2.55 -3.18 9.36
N LEU A 72 -1.37 -2.78 8.87
CA LEU A 72 -1.02 -2.88 7.45
C LEU A 72 -0.82 -4.35 7.05
N GLU A 73 -0.18 -5.15 7.89
CA GLU A 73 0.01 -6.59 7.69
C GLU A 73 -1.33 -7.34 7.55
N ARG A 74 -2.36 -6.95 8.32
CA ARG A 74 -3.72 -7.49 8.16
C ARG A 74 -4.30 -7.20 6.78
N GLN A 75 -4.01 -6.03 6.19
CA GLN A 75 -4.47 -5.70 4.84
C GLN A 75 -3.73 -6.51 3.78
N HIS A 76 -2.46 -6.88 4.01
CA HIS A 76 -1.74 -7.80 3.12
C HIS A 76 -2.37 -9.18 3.07
N ALA A 77 -2.98 -9.67 4.16
CA ALA A 77 -3.72 -10.92 4.13
C ALA A 77 -4.93 -10.84 3.17
N VAL A 78 -5.69 -9.73 3.23
CA VAL A 78 -6.83 -9.49 2.33
C VAL A 78 -6.37 -9.36 0.88
N LEU A 79 -5.31 -8.59 0.63
CA LEU A 79 -4.69 -8.45 -0.69
C LEU A 79 -4.33 -9.82 -1.28
N LYS A 80 -3.60 -10.65 -0.52
CA LYS A 80 -3.19 -11.99 -0.95
C LYS A 80 -4.38 -12.91 -1.22
N GLN A 81 -5.44 -12.82 -0.42
CA GLN A 81 -6.67 -13.58 -0.65
C GLN A 81 -7.37 -13.17 -1.96
N VAL A 82 -7.48 -11.86 -2.23
CA VAL A 82 -8.07 -11.35 -3.48
C VAL A 82 -7.24 -11.78 -4.68
N LEU A 83 -5.92 -11.58 -4.63
CA LEU A 83 -5.03 -11.98 -5.72
C LEU A 83 -5.08 -13.49 -5.97
N LYS A 84 -5.08 -14.31 -4.92
CA LYS A 84 -5.24 -15.77 -5.05
C LYS A 84 -6.56 -16.15 -5.72
N ALA A 85 -7.65 -15.49 -5.37
CA ALA A 85 -8.97 -15.74 -5.94
C ALA A 85 -9.12 -15.26 -7.39
N MET A 86 -8.46 -14.15 -7.76
CA MET A 86 -8.57 -13.53 -9.08
C MET A 86 -7.59 -14.12 -10.09
N CYS A 87 -6.40 -14.54 -9.65
CA CYS A 87 -5.38 -15.07 -10.55
C CYS A 87 -5.69 -16.50 -11.03
N LYS A 88 -6.47 -17.34 -10.33
CA LYS A 88 -6.90 -18.71 -10.72
C LYS A 88 -5.99 -19.48 -11.72
N GLY A 89 -4.67 -19.48 -11.49
CA GLY A 89 -3.68 -20.17 -12.35
C GLY A 89 -2.83 -19.29 -13.27
N ASN A 90 -3.18 -18.02 -13.49
CA ASN A 90 -2.37 -17.03 -14.22
C ASN A 90 -1.85 -15.96 -13.25
N THR A 91 -0.67 -16.23 -12.69
CA THR A 91 0.01 -15.34 -11.72
C THR A 91 0.57 -14.07 -12.35
N ASP A 92 0.87 -14.07 -13.65
CA ASP A 92 1.58 -12.99 -14.34
C ASP A 92 0.69 -11.78 -14.66
N ARG A 93 -0.52 -11.74 -14.10
CA ARG A 93 -1.48 -10.64 -14.29
C ARG A 93 -1.89 -10.00 -12.98
N TRP A 94 -1.23 -10.34 -11.87
CA TRP A 94 -1.55 -9.84 -10.54
C TRP A 94 -1.62 -8.31 -10.43
N PRO A 95 -0.81 -7.49 -11.13
CA PRO A 95 -0.87 -6.02 -11.02
C PRO A 95 -2.20 -5.45 -11.49
N LEU A 96 -2.83 -6.07 -12.48
CA LEU A 96 -4.15 -5.67 -12.99
C LEU A 96 -5.25 -5.82 -11.94
N PHE A 97 -5.03 -6.69 -10.95
CA PHE A 97 -6.00 -6.98 -9.89
C PHE A 97 -5.78 -6.15 -8.62
N LEU A 98 -4.70 -5.37 -8.54
CA LEU A 98 -4.44 -4.49 -7.38
C LEU A 98 -5.57 -3.49 -7.11
N PRO A 99 -6.13 -2.78 -8.12
CA PRO A 99 -7.22 -1.83 -7.87
C PRO A 99 -8.46 -2.50 -7.27
N TYR A 100 -8.73 -3.77 -7.62
CA TYR A 100 -9.84 -4.54 -7.06
C TYR A 100 -9.60 -4.90 -5.60
N ALA A 101 -8.37 -5.30 -5.26
CA ALA A 101 -7.97 -5.56 -3.89
C ALA A 101 -8.04 -4.28 -3.04
N GLN A 102 -7.57 -3.15 -3.58
CA GLN A 102 -7.66 -1.84 -2.95
C GLN A 102 -9.12 -1.44 -2.69
N LYS A 103 -9.99 -1.53 -3.71
CA LYS A 103 -11.42 -1.24 -3.59
C LYS A 103 -12.09 -2.11 -2.52
N ARG A 104 -11.72 -3.39 -2.43
CA ARG A 104 -12.25 -4.29 -1.39
C ARG A 104 -11.79 -3.88 0.01
N CYS A 105 -10.53 -3.49 0.18
CA CYS A 105 -10.02 -3.05 1.49
C CYS A 105 -10.70 -1.75 1.94
N ASN A 106 -10.87 -0.78 1.02
CA ASN A 106 -11.36 0.55 1.36
C ASN A 106 -12.88 0.65 1.52
N ASN A 107 -13.65 -0.32 0.98
CA ASN A 107 -15.11 -0.37 1.12
C ASN A 107 -15.59 -1.41 2.14
N ARG A 108 -14.69 -2.07 2.87
CA ARG A 108 -15.08 -2.98 3.96
C ARG A 108 -15.34 -2.16 5.22
N LEU A 109 -16.40 -2.51 5.96
CA LEU A 109 -16.65 -1.94 7.29
C LEU A 109 -15.46 -2.20 8.22
N LEU A 110 -15.21 -1.24 9.11
CA LEU A 110 -14.22 -1.38 10.17
C LEU A 110 -14.83 -2.22 11.31
N ASN A 111 -14.12 -3.27 11.71
CA ASN A 111 -14.60 -4.20 12.75
C ASN A 111 -14.53 -3.61 14.18
N ASP A 112 -14.26 -2.32 14.33
CA ASP A 112 -14.02 -1.64 15.62
C ASP A 112 -15.31 -0.98 16.17
N GLY A 113 -16.50 -1.48 15.78
CA GLY A 113 -17.79 -0.91 16.17
C GLY A 113 -18.15 0.37 15.43
N CYS A 114 -17.52 0.62 14.28
CA CYS A 114 -17.67 1.81 13.48
C CYS A 114 -18.32 1.42 12.14
N ASP A 115 -19.53 1.92 11.86
CA ASP A 115 -20.28 1.61 10.63
C ASP A 115 -19.76 2.34 9.38
N TYR A 116 -18.57 2.93 9.49
CA TYR A 116 -17.91 3.64 8.39
C TYR A 116 -16.85 2.76 7.73
N THR A 117 -16.78 2.89 6.40
CA THR A 117 -15.71 2.33 5.59
C THR A 117 -14.49 3.26 5.57
N PRO A 118 -13.27 2.74 5.35
CA PRO A 118 -12.10 3.58 5.18
C PRO A 118 -12.25 4.67 4.10
N GLN A 119 -12.98 4.38 3.02
CA GLN A 119 -13.29 5.36 1.97
C GLN A 119 -14.11 6.54 2.50
N GLN A 120 -15.09 6.28 3.37
CA GLN A 120 -15.97 7.31 3.93
C GLN A 120 -15.28 8.17 5.00
N LEU A 121 -14.25 7.64 5.66
CA LEU A 121 -13.45 8.40 6.63
C LEU A 121 -12.36 9.24 5.98
N PHE A 122 -11.99 8.92 4.72
CA PHE A 122 -10.94 9.59 3.98
C PHE A 122 -11.45 10.78 3.14
N MET A 123 -12.72 10.74 2.72
CA MET A 123 -13.43 11.81 2.00
C MET A 123 -14.18 12.72 2.96
#